data_AF-A0A3D2GL73-F1
#
_entry.id   AF-A0A3D2GL73-F1
#
_cell.length_a   1.000
_cell.length_b   1.000
_cell.length_c   1.000
_cell.angle_alpha   90.00
_cell.angle_beta   90.00
_cell.angle_gamma   90.00
#
_symmetry.space_group_name_H-M   'P 1'
#
loop_
_entity.id
_entity.type
_entity.pdbx_description
1 polymer ?
#
loop_
_entity_poly.entity_id
_entity_poly.type
_entity_poly.pdbx_seq_one_letter_code
_entity_poly.pdbx_strand_id
1 'polypeptide(L)'
;MTASSATDTAMIDAVTSVIWSPILPWWAIICLGLAILALTATGLVGRLRGTLWRFALMSLLLLALANPSLIREQRAPIPDIALLVYDNSPSQQRPLRQEQLEAARAHLRATIGD
;
A
#
# COMPACT_ATOMS: atom_id res chain seq x y z
N MET A 1 23.40 -16.23 20.89
CA MET A 1 22.51 -16.91 19.92
C MET A 1 21.35 -17.46 20.74
N THR A 2 20.21 -16.78 20.90
CA THR A 2 18.99 -17.03 20.10
C THR A 2 17.86 -15.97 20.30
N ALA A 3 18.10 -14.77 20.86
CA ALA A 3 17.03 -13.83 21.25
C ALA A 3 16.82 -12.62 20.29
N SER A 4 17.08 -12.77 18.99
CA SER A 4 17.00 -11.68 17.98
C SER A 4 16.12 -12.02 16.78
N SER A 5 15.00 -12.73 16.99
CA SER A 5 14.06 -13.07 15.90
C SER A 5 12.66 -12.48 16.11
N ALA A 6 12.27 -12.18 17.36
CA ALA A 6 10.95 -11.63 17.66
C ALA A 6 10.83 -10.14 17.28
N THR A 7 11.90 -9.36 17.45
CA THR A 7 11.91 -7.91 17.19
C THR A 7 11.97 -7.57 15.70
N ASP A 8 12.64 -8.38 14.89
CA ASP A 8 12.70 -8.21 13.42
C ASP A 8 11.33 -8.38 12.76
N THR A 9 10.48 -9.22 13.34
CA THR A 9 9.14 -9.50 12.78
C THR A 9 8.17 -8.34 13.02
N ALA A 10 8.38 -7.55 14.08
CA ALA A 10 7.60 -6.36 14.38
C ALA A 10 8.07 -5.11 13.60
N MET A 11 9.26 -5.14 12.99
CA MET A 11 9.83 -4.01 12.24
C MET A 11 9.37 -3.96 10.77
N ILE A 12 8.73 -5.03 10.27
CA ILE A 12 8.29 -5.17 8.89
C ILE A 12 6.76 -5.26 8.86
N ASP A 13 6.09 -4.11 8.91
CA ASP A 13 4.65 -4.04 8.63
C ASP A 13 4.42 -4.31 7.14
N ALA A 14 4.18 -5.57 6.80
CA ALA A 14 3.83 -5.98 5.45
C ALA A 14 2.37 -5.60 5.14
N VAL A 15 2.15 -4.35 4.70
CA VAL A 15 0.85 -3.95 4.17
C VAL A 15 0.63 -4.63 2.82
N THR A 16 -0.37 -5.50 2.75
CA THR A 16 -0.77 -6.18 1.52
C THR A 16 -2.00 -5.48 0.94
N SER A 17 -1.88 -4.91 -0.26
CA SER A 17 -3.01 -4.32 -0.98
C SER A 17 -3.32 -5.11 -2.26
N VAL A 18 -4.60 -5.19 -2.61
CA VAL A 18 -5.06 -5.77 -3.88
C VAL A 18 -5.46 -4.63 -4.79
N ILE A 19 -4.80 -4.51 -5.94
CA ILE A 19 -5.12 -3.50 -6.95
C ILE A 19 -5.61 -4.18 -8.22
N TRP A 20 -6.68 -3.65 -8.79
CA TRP A 20 -7.23 -4.08 -10.07
C TRP A 20 -6.65 -3.19 -11.16
N SER A 21 -5.78 -3.76 -12.01
CA SER A 21 -5.15 -3.05 -13.12
C SER A 21 -5.55 -3.70 -14.45
N PRO A 22 -6.82 -3.53 -14.87
CA PRO A 22 -7.36 -4.26 -16.00
C PRO A 22 -6.66 -3.85 -17.30
N ILE A 23 -6.29 -4.86 -18.11
CA ILE A 23 -5.59 -4.65 -19.39
C ILE A 23 -6.52 -4.00 -20.42
N LEU A 24 -7.83 -4.28 -20.30
CA LEU A 24 -8.87 -3.70 -21.12
C LEU A 24 -9.73 -2.74 -20.30
N PRO A 25 -10.40 -1.77 -20.94
CA PRO A 25 -11.34 -0.90 -20.23
C PRO A 25 -12.50 -1.72 -19.66
N TRP A 26 -13.02 -1.28 -18.50
CA TRP A 26 -14.06 -2.01 -17.75
C TRP A 26 -15.30 -2.36 -18.57
N TRP A 27 -15.72 -1.49 -19.49
CA TRP A 27 -16.87 -1.75 -20.35
C TRP A 27 -16.65 -2.99 -21.23
N ALA A 28 -15.44 -3.20 -21.76
CA ALA A 28 -15.13 -4.34 -22.60
C ALA A 28 -15.14 -5.66 -21.80
N ILE A 29 -14.64 -5.63 -20.56
CA ILE A 29 -14.68 -6.78 -19.64
C ILE A 29 -16.12 -7.14 -19.29
N ILE A 30 -16.96 -6.14 -19.00
CA ILE A 30 -18.38 -6.35 -18.70
C ILE A 30 -19.10 -6.95 -19.92
N CYS A 31 -18.89 -6.40 -21.13
CA CYS A 31 -19.46 -6.94 -22.35
C CYS A 31 -19.05 -8.40 -22.59
N LEU A 32 -17.77 -8.73 -22.39
CA LEU A 32 -17.26 -10.09 -22.57
C LEU A 32 -17.85 -11.04 -21.51
N GLY A 33 -17.95 -10.59 -20.25
CA GLY A 33 -18.57 -11.34 -19.16
C GLY A 33 -20.04 -11.65 -19.43
N LEU A 34 -20.80 -10.67 -19.93
CA LEU A 34 -22.20 -10.86 -20.34
C LEU A 34 -22.34 -11.85 -21.50
N ALA A 35 -21.46 -11.78 -22.50
CA ALA A 35 -21.45 -12.72 -23.62
C ALA A 35 -21.16 -14.16 -23.16
N ILE A 36 -20.17 -14.33 -22.27
CA ILE A 36 -19.86 -15.64 -21.67
C ILE A 36 -21.06 -16.18 -20.89
N LEU A 37 -21.74 -15.35 -20.09
CA LEU A 37 -22.95 -15.72 -19.35
C LEU A 37 -24.09 -16.15 -20.26
N ALA A 38 -24.33 -15.43 -21.36
CA ALA A 38 -25.38 -15.79 -22.32
C ALA A 38 -25.09 -17.15 -23.00
N LEU A 39 -23.84 -17.37 -23.40
CA LEU A 39 -23.41 -18.64 -24.01
C LEU A 39 -23.49 -19.82 -23.03
N THR A 40 -23.14 -19.61 -21.76
CA THR A 40 -23.20 -20.68 -20.76
C THR A 40 -24.61 -20.95 -20.28
N ALA A 41 -25.47 -19.93 -20.18
CA ALA A 41 -26.90 -20.11 -19.90
C ALA A 41 -27.58 -20.94 -20.99
N THR A 42 -27.35 -20.62 -22.27
CA THR A 42 -27.91 -21.38 -23.40
C THR A 42 -27.37 -22.81 -23.43
N GLY A 43 -26.08 -23.03 -23.15
CA GLY A 43 -25.49 -24.37 -23.04
C GLY A 43 -26.02 -25.19 -21.86
N LEU A 44 -26.37 -24.55 -20.73
CA LEU A 44 -26.99 -25.19 -19.57
C LEU A 44 -28.42 -25.63 -19.87
N VAL A 45 -29.21 -24.77 -20.52
CA VAL A 45 -30.57 -25.10 -20.98
C VAL A 45 -30.52 -26.26 -21.98
N GLY A 46 -29.55 -26.25 -22.88
CA GLY A 46 -29.28 -27.35 -23.81
C GLY A 46 -28.68 -28.62 -23.18
N ARG A 47 -28.40 -28.62 -21.86
CA ARG A 47 -27.75 -29.72 -21.11
C ARG A 47 -26.45 -30.23 -21.78
N LEU A 48 -25.70 -29.34 -22.43
CA LEU A 48 -24.45 -29.70 -23.07
C LEU A 48 -23.41 -30.07 -22.00
N ARG A 49 -22.91 -31.30 -22.07
CA ARG A 49 -21.86 -31.80 -21.16
C ARG A 49 -20.61 -30.93 -21.36
N GLY A 50 -20.01 -30.47 -20.27
CA GLY A 50 -18.80 -29.64 -20.30
C GLY A 50 -19.04 -28.12 -20.34
N THR A 51 -20.29 -27.64 -20.33
CA THR A 51 -20.60 -26.19 -20.26
C THR A 51 -19.97 -25.52 -19.04
N LEU A 52 -19.97 -26.20 -17.89
CA LEU A 52 -19.31 -25.70 -16.66
C LEU A 52 -17.79 -25.55 -16.83
N TRP A 53 -17.14 -26.50 -17.51
CA TRP A 53 -15.70 -26.43 -17.78
C TRP A 53 -15.37 -25.29 -18.75
N ARG A 54 -16.19 -25.09 -19.78
CA ARG A 54 -16.07 -23.94 -20.68
C ARG A 54 -16.26 -22.62 -19.93
N PHE A 55 -17.26 -22.53 -19.05
CA PHE A 55 -17.47 -21.35 -18.20
C PHE A 55 -16.27 -21.06 -17.29
N ALA A 56 -15.71 -22.10 -16.66
CA ALA A 56 -14.56 -21.97 -15.78
C ALA A 56 -13.33 -21.43 -16.53
N LEU A 57 -13.03 -21.97 -17.71
CA LEU A 57 -11.92 -21.49 -18.55
C LEU A 57 -12.13 -20.05 -19.03
N MET A 58 -13.35 -19.71 -19.47
CA MET A 58 -13.67 -18.35 -19.90
C MET A 58 -13.60 -17.36 -18.74
N SER A 59 -14.07 -17.75 -17.54
CA SER A 59 -13.95 -16.94 -16.32
C SER A 59 -12.50 -16.75 -15.90
N LEU A 60 -11.66 -17.79 -16.01
CA LEU A 60 -10.23 -17.69 -15.74
C LEU A 60 -9.54 -16.71 -16.69
N LEU A 61 -9.88 -16.76 -17.98
CA LEU A 61 -9.40 -15.79 -18.97
C LEU A 61 -9.84 -14.37 -18.64
N LEU A 62 -11.10 -14.19 -18.23
CA LEU A 62 -11.65 -12.89 -17.84
C LEU A 62 -10.94 -12.33 -16.60
N LEU A 63 -10.65 -13.20 -15.63
CA LEU A 63 -9.90 -12.84 -14.43
C LEU A 63 -8.45 -12.45 -14.76
N ALA A 64 -7.81 -13.16 -15.68
CA ALA A 64 -6.49 -12.79 -16.19
C ALA A 64 -6.51 -11.41 -16.86
N LEU A 65 -7.59 -11.08 -17.58
CA LEU A 65 -7.80 -9.77 -18.21
C LEU A 65 -8.04 -8.64 -17.20
N ALA A 66 -8.76 -8.93 -16.12
CA ALA A 66 -8.96 -8.03 -14.99
C ALA A 66 -7.66 -7.78 -14.20
N ASN A 67 -6.70 -8.71 -14.31
CA ASN A 67 -5.33 -8.62 -13.79
C ASN A 67 -5.28 -8.12 -12.33
N PRO A 68 -5.79 -8.91 -11.36
CA PRO A 68 -5.64 -8.62 -9.95
C PRO A 68 -4.17 -8.72 -9.56
N SER A 69 -3.57 -7.61 -9.15
CA SER A 69 -2.18 -7.56 -8.72
C SER A 69 -2.09 -7.45 -7.20
N LEU A 70 -1.32 -8.35 -6.59
CA LEU A 70 -1.01 -8.32 -5.17
C LEU A 70 0.24 -7.46 -4.97
N ILE A 71 0.09 -6.30 -4.34
CA ILE A 71 1.22 -5.44 -4.01
C ILE A 71 1.56 -5.61 -2.54
N ARG A 72 2.77 -6.10 -2.29
CA ARG A 72 3.36 -6.16 -0.95
C ARG A 72 4.30 -4.97 -0.83
N GLU A 73 3.84 -3.91 -0.18
CA GLU A 73 4.71 -2.78 0.13
C GLU A 73 5.55 -3.15 1.36
N GLN A 74 6.83 -3.44 1.15
CA GLN A 74 7.78 -3.56 2.25
C GLN A 74 8.22 -2.15 2.63
N ARG A 75 7.55 -1.57 3.63
CA ARG A 75 7.94 -0.27 4.20
C ARG A 75 8.94 -0.53 5.32
N ALA A 76 10.23 -0.42 5.03
CA ALA A 76 11.23 -0.26 6.07
C ALA A 76 11.10 1.19 6.60
N PRO A 77 10.82 1.40 7.89
CA PRO A 77 10.84 2.75 8.44
C PRO A 77 12.25 3.33 8.29
N ILE A 78 12.38 4.39 7.49
CA ILE A 78 13.64 5.11 7.36
C ILE A 78 13.76 5.99 8.62
N PRO A 79 14.87 5.92 9.35
CA PRO A 79 15.06 6.79 10.52
C PRO A 79 15.12 8.26 10.07
N ASP A 80 14.20 9.07 10.57
CA ASP A 80 14.16 10.50 10.30
C ASP A 80 15.22 11.23 11.14
N ILE A 81 16.07 12.03 10.49
CA ILE A 81 17.11 12.83 11.14
C ILE A 81 16.69 14.30 11.11
N ALA A 82 16.35 14.87 12.26
CA ALA A 82 16.09 16.31 12.40
C ALA A 82 17.38 17.08 12.71
N LEU A 83 17.77 18.01 11.83
CA LEU A 83 18.90 18.92 12.07
C LEU A 83 18.41 20.22 12.73
N LEU A 84 18.86 20.48 13.96
CA LEU A 84 18.59 21.74 14.65
C LEU A 84 19.76 22.71 14.47
N VAL A 85 19.55 23.79 13.72
CA VAL A 85 20.52 24.89 13.56
C VAL A 85 20.02 26.12 14.32
N TYR A 86 20.87 26.66 15.21
CA TYR A 86 20.57 27.90 15.93
C TYR A 86 21.71 28.90 15.72
N ASP A 87 21.35 30.20 15.64
CA ASP A 87 22.29 31.29 15.48
C ASP A 87 22.78 31.80 16.84
N ASN A 88 24.08 31.72 17.10
CA ASN A 88 24.75 32.24 18.30
C ASN A 88 25.52 33.54 18.02
N SER A 89 25.02 34.38 17.12
CA SER A 89 25.61 35.69 16.88
C SER A 89 25.50 36.60 18.13
N PRO A 90 26.45 37.55 18.34
CA PRO A 90 26.37 38.53 19.44
C PRO A 90 25.07 39.33 19.40
N SER A 91 24.55 39.55 18.19
CA SER A 91 23.25 40.15 17.94
C SER A 91 22.08 39.30 18.37
N GLN A 92 22.23 38.08 18.91
CA GLN A 92 21.17 37.24 19.51
C GLN A 92 21.29 37.14 21.04
N GLN A 93 22.40 37.59 21.64
CA GLN A 93 22.67 37.50 23.08
C GLN A 93 21.93 38.55 23.94
N ARG A 94 20.80 39.09 23.45
CA ARG A 94 19.96 39.96 24.29
C ARG A 94 19.24 39.08 25.32
N PRO A 95 19.17 39.46 26.61
CA PRO A 95 18.66 38.60 27.69
C PRO A 95 17.33 37.92 27.36
N LEU A 96 16.35 38.68 26.86
CA LEU A 96 15.03 38.16 26.51
C LEU A 96 15.03 37.13 25.36
N ARG A 97 15.98 37.23 24.42
CA ARG A 97 16.04 36.31 23.26
C ARG A 97 16.80 35.04 23.56
N GLN A 98 17.78 35.08 24.46
CA GLN A 98 18.47 33.87 24.91
C GLN A 98 17.51 32.96 25.68
N GLU A 99 16.69 33.51 26.56
CA GLU A 99 15.66 32.75 27.27
C GLU A 99 14.64 32.12 26.32
N GLN A 100 14.18 32.87 25.31
CA GLN A 100 13.28 32.36 24.26
C GLN A 100 13.93 31.25 23.43
N LEU A 101 15.21 31.38 23.09
CA LEU A 101 15.95 30.37 22.33
C LEU A 101 16.10 29.06 23.12
N GLU A 102 16.49 29.14 24.39
CA GLU A 102 16.64 27.96 25.24
C GLU A 102 15.29 27.27 25.52
N ALA A 103 14.23 28.05 25.74
CA ALA A 103 12.88 27.51 25.90
C ALA A 103 12.40 26.78 24.62
N ALA A 104 12.62 27.37 23.45
CA ALA A 104 12.27 26.75 22.17
C ALA A 104 13.10 25.47 21.91
N ARG A 105 14.40 25.51 22.22
CA ARG A 105 15.29 24.34 22.11
C ARG A 105 14.83 23.21 23.03
N ALA A 106 14.50 23.50 24.28
CA ALA A 106 14.00 22.52 25.23
C ALA A 106 12.68 21.91 24.77
N HIS A 107 11.75 22.73 24.27
CA HIS A 107 10.46 22.29 23.76
C HIS A 107 10.60 21.38 22.52
N LEU A 108 11.44 21.76 21.55
CA LEU A 108 11.70 20.95 20.35
C LEU A 108 12.39 19.63 20.71
N ARG A 109 13.33 19.64 21.66
CA ARG A 109 14.01 18.42 22.12
C ARG A 109 13.07 17.48 22.87
N ALA A 110 12.12 17.98 23.65
CA ALA A 110 11.10 17.17 24.32
C ALA A 110 10.03 16.64 23.35
N THR A 111 9.80 17.30 22.21
CA THR A 111 8.76 16.87 21.25
C THR A 111 9.28 15.89 20.20
N ILE A 112 10.55 16.01 19.80
CA ILE A 112 11.16 15.26 18.70
C ILE A 112 12.23 14.26 19.20
N GLY A 113 12.76 14.44 20.40
CA GLY A 113 13.90 13.69 20.93
C GLY A 113 13.58 12.49 21.83
N ASP A 114 12.30 12.17 22.02
CA ASP A 114 11.79 10.92 22.62
C ASP A 114 11.26 10.01 21.51
#